data_AF-A0A6A5T697-F1
#
_entry.id   AF-A0A6A5T697-F1
#
_cell.length_a   1.000
_cell.length_b   1.000
_cell.length_c   1.000
_cell.angle_alpha   90.00
_cell.angle_beta   90.00
_cell.angle_gamma   90.00
#
_symmetry.space_group_name_H-M   'P 1'
#
loop_
_entity.id
_entity.type
_entity.pdbx_description
1 polymer ?
#
loop_
_entity_poly.entity_id
_entity_poly.type
_entity_poly.pdbx_seq_one_letter_code
_entity_poly.pdbx_strand_id
1 'polypeptide(L)'
;MDPEVILKRFTQEESKEQDEDKAGPSALKESDWRQMDRLIRSTVKDKGAKELKQLSLSLHQLQVQNELLYHENDGLREALTTKEKHKKRGKPLDLQQREEYHGGAVF
;
A
#
# COMPACT_ATOMS: atom_id res chain seq x y z
N MET A 1 -2.66 34.71 -9.02
CA MET A 1 -2.69 33.28 -8.62
C MET A 1 -3.78 33.13 -7.58
N ASP A 2 -4.78 32.30 -7.85
CA ASP A 2 -5.99 32.24 -7.04
C ASP A 2 -5.92 31.02 -6.09
N PRO A 3 -5.82 31.22 -4.75
CA PRO A 3 -5.54 30.15 -3.79
C PRO A 3 -6.68 29.13 -3.67
N GLU A 4 -7.90 29.50 -4.04
CA GLU A 4 -9.08 28.62 -3.95
C GLU A 4 -9.03 27.46 -4.95
N VAL A 5 -8.33 27.65 -6.08
CA VAL A 5 -8.13 26.58 -7.09
C VAL A 5 -7.25 25.46 -6.54
N ILE A 6 -6.29 25.81 -5.67
CA ILE A 6 -5.40 24.84 -5.03
C ILE A 6 -6.21 24.04 -4.00
N LEU A 7 -7.02 24.71 -3.18
CA LEU A 7 -7.83 24.07 -2.14
C LEU A 7 -8.93 23.14 -2.70
N LYS A 8 -9.51 23.49 -3.86
CA LYS A 8 -10.49 22.61 -4.54
C LYS A 8 -9.90 21.28 -5.00
N ARG A 9 -8.63 21.24 -5.39
CA ARG A 9 -7.96 19.98 -5.80
C ARG A 9 -7.83 18.98 -4.66
N PHE A 10 -7.73 19.45 -3.42
CA PHE A 10 -7.61 18.59 -2.24
C PHE A 10 -8.95 18.17 -1.64
N THR A 11 -10.06 18.73 -2.12
CA THR A 11 -11.41 18.45 -1.60
C THR A 11 -12.26 17.61 -2.56
N GLN A 12 -11.80 17.36 -3.79
CA GLN A 12 -12.60 16.77 -4.86
C GLN A 12 -12.50 15.22 -4.99
N GLU A 13 -11.78 14.53 -4.11
CA GLU A 13 -11.61 13.05 -4.19
C GLU A 13 -12.14 12.28 -2.96
N GLU A 14 -13.23 12.76 -2.34
CA GLU A 14 -14.01 11.91 -1.40
C GLU A 14 -15.32 11.36 -2.01
N SER A 15 -15.41 11.25 -3.33
CA SER A 15 -16.52 10.56 -4.00
C SER A 15 -16.07 9.34 -4.80
N LYS A 16 -16.01 8.21 -4.07
CA LYS A 16 -16.28 6.84 -4.55
C LYS A 16 -15.50 6.37 -5.77
N GLU A 17 -14.33 5.81 -5.50
CA GLU A 17 -13.92 4.58 -6.18
C GLU A 17 -13.86 3.50 -5.10
N GLN A 18 -14.87 2.63 -5.11
CA GLN A 18 -14.76 1.30 -4.54
C GLN A 18 -13.68 0.60 -5.37
N ASP A 19 -12.42 0.72 -4.95
CA ASP A 19 -11.38 -0.16 -5.44
C ASP A 19 -11.77 -1.57 -5.03
N GLU A 20 -12.15 -2.34 -6.05
CA GLU A 20 -12.47 -3.75 -5.94
C GLU A 20 -11.36 -4.45 -5.16
N ASP A 21 -11.77 -5.06 -4.05
CA ASP A 21 -10.97 -5.90 -3.18
C ASP A 21 -10.09 -6.85 -4.00
N LYS A 22 -8.83 -6.46 -4.21
CA LYS A 22 -7.73 -7.41 -4.34
C LYS A 22 -7.61 -8.08 -2.97
N ALA A 23 -8.45 -9.08 -2.76
CA ALA A 23 -8.41 -10.00 -1.64
C ALA A 23 -7.07 -10.78 -1.68
N GLY A 24 -5.99 -10.11 -1.27
CA GLY A 24 -4.88 -10.78 -0.62
C GLY A 24 -5.39 -11.33 0.72
N PRO A 25 -4.84 -12.45 1.20
CA PRO A 25 -5.22 -12.99 2.51
C PRO A 25 -5.08 -11.86 3.53
N SER A 26 -6.21 -11.51 4.15
CA SER A 26 -6.37 -10.38 5.06
C SER A 26 -5.13 -10.21 5.93
N ALA A 27 -4.40 -9.12 5.71
CA ALA A 27 -3.45 -8.60 6.69
C ALA A 27 -4.24 -8.50 8.00
N LEU A 28 -3.94 -9.38 8.96
CA LEU A 28 -4.68 -9.47 10.20
C LEU A 28 -4.55 -8.09 10.87
N LYS A 29 -5.62 -7.29 10.82
CA LYS A 29 -5.67 -5.93 11.36
C LYS A 29 -5.23 -5.98 12.81
N GLU A 30 -4.80 -4.86 13.40
CA GLU A 30 -4.53 -4.81 14.85
C GLU A 30 -5.72 -5.35 15.69
N SER A 31 -6.94 -5.22 15.16
CA SER A 31 -8.15 -5.84 15.70
C SER A 31 -8.06 -7.37 15.82
N ASP A 32 -7.45 -8.04 14.83
CA ASP A 32 -7.36 -9.49 14.72
C ASP A 32 -6.35 -10.07 15.71
N TRP A 33 -5.26 -9.35 16.01
CA TRP A 33 -4.34 -9.74 17.10
C TRP A 33 -5.08 -9.77 18.44
N ARG A 34 -5.88 -8.74 18.72
CA ARG A 34 -6.65 -8.64 19.98
C ARG A 34 -7.71 -9.72 20.07
N GLN A 35 -8.21 -10.23 18.95
CA GLN A 35 -9.10 -11.38 18.92
C GLN A 35 -8.34 -12.67 19.23
N MET A 36 -7.18 -12.89 18.61
CA MET A 36 -6.32 -14.04 18.88
C MET A 36 -5.85 -14.09 20.33
N ASP A 37 -5.43 -12.97 20.91
CA ASP A 37 -5.00 -12.89 22.31
C ASP A 37 -6.15 -13.18 23.28
N ARG A 38 -7.36 -12.67 23.00
CA ARG A 38 -8.56 -13.02 23.76
C ARG A 38 -8.86 -14.52 23.70
N LEU A 39 -8.75 -15.13 22.51
CA LEU A 39 -8.93 -16.57 22.35
C LEU A 39 -7.89 -17.36 23.16
N ILE A 40 -6.61 -16.99 23.06
CA ILE A 40 -5.52 -17.63 23.81
C ILE A 40 -5.75 -17.54 25.32
N ARG A 41 -6.15 -16.37 25.83
CA ARG A 41 -6.49 -16.19 27.26
C ARG A 41 -7.74 -16.95 27.69
N SER A 42 -8.74 -17.06 26.82
CA SER A 42 -10.00 -17.77 27.13
C SER A 42 -9.84 -19.30 27.14
N THR A 43 -8.94 -19.82 26.29
CA THR A 43 -8.69 -21.25 26.13
C THR A 43 -7.73 -21.78 27.19
N VAL A 44 -6.73 -20.98 27.60
CA VAL A 44 -5.78 -21.35 28.63
C VAL A 44 -6.33 -20.96 30.01
N LYS A 45 -7.11 -21.87 30.59
CA LYS A 45 -7.76 -21.64 31.91
C LYS A 45 -6.77 -21.58 33.10
N ASP A 46 -5.62 -22.26 33.04
CA ASP A 46 -4.81 -22.49 34.27
C ASP A 46 -3.33 -22.87 34.02
N LYS A 47 -2.69 -22.37 32.97
CA LYS A 47 -1.25 -22.63 32.73
C LYS A 47 -0.45 -21.36 32.91
N GLY A 48 0.71 -21.48 33.57
CA GLY A 48 1.45 -20.41 34.22
C GLY A 48 1.47 -19.12 33.41
N ALA A 49 1.09 -18.01 34.05
CA ALA A 49 0.97 -16.69 33.42
C ALA A 49 2.21 -16.26 32.63
N LYS A 50 3.38 -16.83 32.93
CA LYS A 50 4.64 -16.62 32.20
C LYS A 50 4.65 -17.30 30.82
N GLU A 51 4.25 -18.56 30.74
CA GLU A 51 4.22 -19.34 29.48
C GLU A 51 3.19 -18.76 28.52
N LEU A 52 2.03 -18.36 29.03
CA LEU A 52 0.98 -17.70 28.24
C LEU A 52 1.46 -16.37 27.66
N LYS A 53 2.17 -15.57 28.45
CA LYS A 53 2.76 -14.30 27.99
C LYS A 53 3.83 -14.54 26.94
N GLN A 54 4.67 -15.56 27.11
CA GLN A 54 5.67 -15.93 26.11
C GLN A 54 5.04 -16.38 24.80
N LEU A 55 3.96 -17.17 24.86
CA LEU A 55 3.22 -17.59 23.67
C LEU A 55 2.52 -16.42 22.96
N SER A 56 1.87 -15.53 23.70
CA SER A 56 1.22 -14.34 23.13
C SER A 56 2.26 -13.43 22.46
N LEU A 57 3.43 -13.24 23.09
CA LEU A 57 4.53 -12.46 22.53
C LEU A 57 5.11 -13.11 21.26
N SER A 58 5.36 -14.41 21.27
CA SER A 58 5.90 -15.11 20.10
C SER A 58 4.93 -15.10 18.92
N LEU A 59 3.63 -15.27 19.19
CA LEU A 59 2.60 -15.15 18.15
C LEU A 59 2.54 -13.74 17.56
N HIS A 60 2.57 -12.71 18.42
CA HIS A 60 2.58 -11.33 17.96
C HIS A 60 3.82 -11.03 17.10
N GLN A 61 4.99 -11.49 17.52
CA GLN A 61 6.22 -11.34 16.75
C GLN A 61 6.13 -12.03 15.38
N LEU A 62 5.59 -13.26 15.32
CA LEU A 62 5.38 -13.97 14.06
C LEU A 62 4.39 -13.24 13.14
N GLN A 63 3.32 -12.66 13.71
CA GLN A 63 2.37 -11.85 12.93
C GLN A 63 3.06 -10.65 12.28
N VAL A 64 3.81 -9.87 13.06
CA VAL A 64 4.52 -8.67 12.56
C VAL A 64 5.54 -9.06 11.50
N GLN A 65 6.28 -10.16 11.71
CA GLN A 65 7.23 -10.66 10.71
C GLN A 65 6.53 -11.07 9.41
N ASN A 66 5.37 -11.74 9.51
CA ASN A 66 4.61 -12.16 8.34
C ASN A 66 4.07 -10.95 7.56
N GLU A 67 3.55 -9.94 8.26
CA GLU A 67 3.11 -8.68 7.66
C GLU A 67 4.24 -7.96 6.93
N LEU A 68 5.42 -7.85 7.55
CA LEU A 68 6.59 -7.26 6.93
C LEU A 68 7.01 -8.03 5.66
N LEU A 69 7.00 -9.36 5.71
CA LEU A 69 7.31 -10.21 4.56
C LEU A 69 6.29 -10.07 3.44
N TYR A 70 5.00 -9.92 3.76
CA TYR A 70 3.97 -9.65 2.76
C TYR A 70 4.21 -8.33 2.05
N HIS A 71 4.48 -7.25 2.80
CA HIS A 71 4.78 -5.95 2.22
C HIS A 71 6.05 -5.96 1.37
N GLU A 72 7.10 -6.66 1.81
CA GLU A 72 8.31 -6.82 1.01
C GLU A 72 8.03 -7.59 -0.28
N ASN A 73 7.27 -8.69 -0.21
CA ASN A 73 6.92 -9.48 -1.39
C ASN A 73 6.10 -8.67 -2.39
N ASP A 74 5.14 -7.88 -1.90
CA ASP A 74 4.29 -7.04 -2.73
C ASP A 74 5.09 -5.92 -3.41
N GLY A 75 5.95 -5.23 -2.65
CA GLY A 75 6.87 -4.22 -3.20
C GLY A 75 7.85 -4.79 -4.23
N LEU A 76 8.36 -6.01 -4.02
CA LEU A 76 9.20 -6.71 -5.00
C LEU A 76 8.44 -7.04 -6.28
N ARG A 77 7.18 -7.49 -6.17
CA ARG A 77 6.31 -7.75 -7.33
C ARG A 77 6.03 -6.48 -8.10
N GLU A 78 5.70 -5.38 -7.41
CA GLU A 78 5.46 -4.09 -8.04
C GLU A 78 6.71 -3.57 -8.76
N ALA A 79 7.88 -3.64 -8.10
CA ALA A 79 9.15 -3.26 -8.70
C ALA A 79 9.48 -4.10 -9.94
N LEU A 80 9.19 -5.41 -9.92
CA LEU A 80 9.36 -6.29 -11.06
C LEU A 80 8.46 -5.88 -12.23
N THR A 81 7.15 -5.68 -11.98
CA THR A 81 6.22 -5.27 -13.04
C THR A 81 6.59 -3.91 -13.64
N THR A 82 7.06 -2.97 -12.81
CA THR A 82 7.53 -1.66 -13.26
C THR A 82 8.77 -1.80 -14.15
N LYS A 83 9.74 -2.66 -13.77
CA LYS A 83 10.91 -2.96 -14.60
C LYS A 83 10.51 -3.60 -15.93
N GLU A 84 9.58 -4.53 -15.94
CA GLU A 84 9.07 -5.14 -17.17
C GLU A 84 8.37 -4.13 -18.09
N LYS A 85 7.56 -3.23 -17.54
CA LYS A 85 6.97 -2.12 -18.28
C LYS A 85 8.05 -1.20 -18.86
N HIS A 86 9.10 -0.87 -18.10
CA HIS A 86 10.18 -0.02 -18.57
C HIS A 86 11.03 -0.68 -19.67
N LYS A 87 11.18 -2.01 -19.67
CA LYS A 87 11.84 -2.76 -20.77
C LYS A 87 11.08 -2.62 -22.08
N LYS A 88 9.77 -2.42 -22.05
CA LYS A 88 8.97 -2.03 -23.23
C LYS A 88 9.28 -0.56 -23.53
N ARG A 89 10.46 -0.29 -24.09
CA ARG A 89 10.84 1.06 -24.54
C ARG A 89 9.72 1.58 -25.44
N GLY A 90 9.15 2.72 -25.07
CA GLY A 90 8.29 3.48 -25.97
C GLY A 90 9.05 3.75 -27.28
N LYS A 91 8.31 3.89 -28.39
CA LYS A 91 8.92 4.36 -29.64
C LYS A 91 9.63 5.69 -29.33
N PRO A 92 10.88 5.87 -29.79
CA PRO A 92 11.55 7.16 -29.64
C PRO A 92 10.61 8.23 -30.19
N LEU A 93 10.36 9.27 -29.39
CA LEU A 93 9.58 10.40 -29.85
C LEU A 93 10.34 11.01 -31.02
N ASP A 94 9.76 10.96 -32.21
CA ASP A 94 10.36 11.55 -33.39
C ASP A 94 10.27 13.06 -33.22
N LEU A 95 11.33 13.64 -32.64
CA LEU A 95 11.53 15.07 -32.52
C LEU A 95 11.99 15.66 -33.86
N GLN A 96 11.43 15.18 -34.99
CA GLN A 96 11.47 15.92 -36.24
C GLN A 96 11.09 17.35 -35.88
N GLN A 97 12.06 18.23 -36.08
CA GLN A 97 11.95 19.67 -35.87
C GLN A 97 10.62 20.09 -36.49
N ARG A 98 9.61 20.29 -35.64
CA ARG A 98 8.35 20.82 -36.10
C ARG A 98 8.73 22.20 -36.61
N GLU A 99 8.59 22.36 -37.92
CA GLU A 99 8.79 23.61 -38.64
C GLU A 99 8.35 24.77 -37.74
N GLU A 100 9.28 25.69 -37.50
CA GLU A 100 9.27 26.72 -36.45
C GLU A 100 7.88 27.04 -35.90
N TYR A 101 7.60 26.60 -34.66
CA TYR A 101 6.42 27.05 -33.95
C TYR A 101 6.62 28.51 -33.55
N HIS A 102 6.22 29.43 -34.43
CA HIS A 102 6.15 30.85 -34.12
C HIS A 102 5.02 31.08 -33.10
N GLY A 103 5.34 30.94 -31.82
CA GLY A 103 4.50 31.38 -30.72
C GLY A 103 4.31 32.89 -30.82
N GLY A 104 3.27 33.32 -31.52
CA GLY A 104 2.88 34.71 -31.66
C GLY A 104 2.44 35.28 -30.31
N ALA A 105 3.38 35.80 -29.54
CA ALA A 105 3.10 36.78 -28.52
C ALA A 105 3.08 38.16 -29.21
N VAL A 106 1.87 38.64 -29.51
CA VAL A 106 1.65 40.04 -29.88
C VAL A 106 1.47 40.80 -28.58
N PHE A 107 2.40 41.73 -28.29
CA PHE A 107 2.30 42.69 -27.19
C PHE A 107 1.56 43.94 -27.64
#